data_AF-A0A3B5PVY0-F1
#
_entry.id   AF-A0A3B5PVY0-F1
#
_cell.length_a   1.000
_cell.length_b   1.000
_cell.length_c   1.000
_cell.angle_alpha   90.00
_cell.angle_beta   90.00
_cell.angle_gamma   90.00
#
_symmetry.space_group_name_H-M   'P 1'
#
loop_
_entity.id
_entity.type
_entity.pdbx_description
1 polymer ?
#
loop_
_entity_poly.entity_id
_entity_poly.type
_entity_poly.pdbx_seq_one_letter_code
_entity_poly.pdbx_strand_id
1 'polypeptide(L)'
;MLWSCTCSRMRMFTLKTFLITFLLLLLEQRGIFALQDVTVELFGTNMYGTVAAFGDFNSDKQTDIFVIREQSEVVIFLADSKSPYFKPKVNITKDMLPGDKTITSVVPGDYDGDSQMDVLLTTQDKSSETSVFIFWGNNHTLEISKRYTLNFTLTDQPLVMDFNGDMIPDVFGVTTPPQTVVCYLTKRIQECRNDFNKSIRMRTPHSNAFIDLDKDFTADLFLTTEDGNFETWLNKDGTFAKGEVVSSPAKTIGQSSFVDFDGDGYQDHLLPACLDEACQKSVIYIAKRSSEEWVEVLSDFKQRDTVWGFVPGDAIHPLVLHLGDYNLDGFPDALVILRNTSGSEQRAFLLENAPCNAPNCSSVGRMFRIHWDQTDLGAIQKAVMATFFDIYEDGILDMLILSEAEGKSDLMIHALKNNFEADAYFVKVMVLSGLCSNACPDDVKPFGVNQPGPYVMYTTADSNGYLKNASAGQLSQSAHFSLQLPYTVLGLGRSANFLDHLFVGIPRRPGETETRKHEWTAIIPNSQLIVIPFPHNTPRRWSAKLYLTPSNSVLLTAIALIGVCVFILVIIGILHWKEKKADDREKRQEAHRFHFDAM
;
A
#
# COMPACT_ATOMS: atom_id res chain seq x y z
N MET A 1 62.96 -45.09 21.09
CA MET A 1 62.65 -44.14 20.00
C MET A 1 61.32 -44.59 19.40
N LEU A 2 60.13 -44.26 19.93
CA LEU A 2 59.49 -42.94 20.09
C LEU A 2 59.36 -42.17 18.76
N TRP A 3 58.23 -42.37 18.06
CA TRP A 3 57.33 -41.37 17.44
C TRP A 3 56.59 -41.95 16.22
N SER A 4 55.31 -42.30 16.37
CA SER A 4 54.29 -42.18 15.30
C SER A 4 52.91 -42.57 15.84
N CYS A 5 52.16 -41.60 16.37
CA CYS A 5 50.70 -41.72 16.53
C CYS A 5 50.06 -40.36 16.90
N THR A 6 50.26 -39.33 16.07
CA THR A 6 49.63 -38.00 16.29
C THR A 6 49.36 -37.28 14.96
N CYS A 7 48.56 -37.87 14.06
CA CYS A 7 48.07 -37.11 12.90
C CYS A 7 46.64 -37.46 12.42
N SER A 8 45.84 -38.14 13.24
CA SER A 8 44.42 -38.40 12.94
C SER A 8 43.46 -37.63 13.87
N ARG A 9 43.90 -37.27 15.07
CA ARG A 9 43.03 -36.63 16.09
C ARG A 9 42.76 -35.13 15.85
N MET A 10 43.62 -34.44 15.10
CA MET A 10 43.51 -32.99 14.88
C MET A 10 42.60 -32.61 13.69
N ARG A 11 42.51 -33.46 12.67
CA ARG A 11 41.55 -33.28 11.53
C ARG A 11 40.10 -33.57 11.91
N MET A 12 39.88 -34.47 12.87
CA MET A 12 38.54 -34.84 13.31
C MET A 12 37.95 -33.82 14.29
N PHE A 13 38.80 -33.07 15.02
CA PHE A 13 38.38 -31.99 15.91
C PHE A 13 37.98 -30.73 15.14
N THR A 14 38.73 -30.33 14.10
CA THR A 14 38.39 -29.17 13.26
C THR A 14 37.15 -29.39 12.41
N LEU A 15 36.90 -30.61 11.93
CA LEU A 15 35.69 -30.94 11.18
C LEU A 15 34.44 -30.92 12.08
N LYS A 16 34.56 -31.39 13.34
CA LYS A 16 33.45 -31.36 14.31
C LYS A 16 33.12 -29.95 14.79
N THR A 17 34.11 -29.08 15.03
CA THR A 17 33.82 -27.69 15.37
C THR A 17 33.18 -26.94 14.20
N PHE A 18 33.63 -27.17 12.95
CA PHE A 18 32.97 -26.60 11.76
C PHE A 18 31.54 -27.10 11.58
N LEU A 19 31.27 -28.38 11.85
CA LEU A 19 29.92 -28.94 11.77
C LEU A 19 29.01 -28.37 12.85
N ILE A 20 29.53 -28.09 14.05
CA ILE A 20 28.77 -27.51 15.18
C ILE A 20 28.54 -26.02 14.96
N THR A 21 29.50 -25.24 14.45
CA THR A 21 29.24 -23.84 14.06
C THR A 21 28.30 -23.77 12.86
N PHE A 22 28.39 -24.69 11.90
CA PHE A 22 27.43 -24.78 10.79
C PHE A 22 26.04 -25.21 11.27
N LEU A 23 25.94 -26.11 12.25
CA LEU A 23 24.65 -26.45 12.88
C LEU A 23 24.09 -25.30 13.73
N LEU A 24 24.93 -24.52 14.40
CA LEU A 24 24.52 -23.34 15.16
C LEU A 24 24.08 -22.19 14.24
N LEU A 25 24.75 -22.01 13.10
CA LEU A 25 24.31 -21.11 12.01
C LEU A 25 23.00 -21.59 11.35
N LEU A 26 22.79 -22.91 11.23
CA LEU A 26 21.52 -23.50 10.78
C LEU A 26 20.42 -23.45 11.85
N LEU A 27 20.77 -23.36 13.13
CA LEU A 27 19.83 -23.20 14.24
C LEU A 27 19.42 -21.73 14.47
N GLU A 28 20.24 -20.77 14.06
CA GLU A 28 19.85 -19.35 13.94
C GLU A 28 18.89 -19.10 12.76
N GLN A 29 18.81 -20.01 11.78
CA GLN A 29 17.85 -19.96 10.68
C GLN A 29 16.57 -20.78 10.90
N ARG A 30 16.06 -20.82 12.13
CA ARG A 30 14.62 -20.97 12.30
C ARG A 30 14.02 -19.57 12.24
N GLY A 31 13.82 -19.08 11.02
CA GLY A 31 13.08 -17.84 10.79
C GLY A 31 11.73 -17.94 11.47
N ILE A 32 11.62 -17.32 12.63
CA ILE A 32 10.33 -16.98 13.20
C ILE A 32 9.78 -15.96 12.21
N PHE A 33 8.63 -16.26 11.60
CA PHE A 33 7.83 -15.31 10.83
C PHE A 33 7.39 -14.18 11.77
N ALA A 34 8.32 -13.31 12.13
CA ALA A 34 8.17 -12.33 13.17
C ALA A 34 8.13 -10.95 12.55
N LEU A 35 7.06 -10.23 12.85
CA LEU A 35 7.05 -8.79 12.77
C LEU A 35 8.15 -8.24 13.69
N GLN A 36 8.83 -7.18 13.27
CA GLN A 36 9.89 -6.56 14.04
C GLN A 36 9.51 -5.10 14.32
N ASP A 37 9.49 -4.71 15.60
CA ASP A 37 9.30 -3.31 15.97
C ASP A 37 10.51 -2.47 15.53
N VAL A 38 10.25 -1.51 14.65
CA VAL A 38 11.21 -0.54 14.10
C VAL A 38 10.82 0.90 14.43
N THR A 39 9.86 1.11 15.35
CA THR A 39 9.27 2.41 15.68
C THR A 39 10.30 3.48 15.99
N VAL A 40 11.27 3.16 16.86
CA VAL A 40 12.31 4.11 17.28
C VAL A 40 13.26 4.44 16.13
N GLU A 41 13.53 3.49 15.24
CA GLU A 41 14.41 3.69 14.09
C GLU A 41 13.77 4.60 13.04
N LEU A 42 12.44 4.55 12.90
CA LEU A 42 11.68 5.36 11.97
C LEU A 42 11.39 6.77 12.50
N PHE A 43 10.82 6.87 13.70
CA PHE A 43 10.28 8.14 14.23
C PHE A 43 11.16 8.78 15.31
N GLY A 44 12.11 8.03 15.89
CA GLY A 44 12.90 8.49 17.03
C GLY A 44 12.01 8.90 18.20
N THR A 45 12.12 10.16 18.63
CA THR A 45 11.28 10.72 19.70
C THR A 45 9.94 11.29 19.20
N ASN A 46 9.71 11.35 17.88
CA ASN A 46 8.55 11.99 17.25
C ASN A 46 7.41 11.01 16.91
N MET A 47 7.22 9.98 17.74
CA MET A 47 6.27 8.88 17.52
C MET A 47 4.86 9.12 18.09
N TYR A 48 4.42 10.38 18.19
CA TYR A 48 3.11 10.73 18.72
C TYR A 48 2.31 11.55 17.69
N GLY A 49 1.04 11.19 17.55
CA GLY A 49 0.05 11.79 16.65
C GLY A 49 -0.81 10.72 15.97
N THR A 50 -1.80 11.16 15.21
CA THR A 50 -2.66 10.32 14.38
C THR A 50 -2.14 10.32 12.95
N VAL A 51 -1.73 9.16 12.42
CA VAL A 51 -1.42 9.01 10.99
C VAL A 51 -2.70 9.24 10.20
N ALA A 52 -2.67 10.21 9.30
CA ALA A 52 -3.85 10.71 8.61
C ALA A 52 -3.84 10.41 7.11
N ALA A 53 -2.66 10.43 6.48
CA ALA A 53 -2.50 10.12 5.06
C ALA A 53 -1.04 9.79 4.70
N PHE A 54 -0.86 9.34 3.46
CA PHE A 54 0.39 8.95 2.81
C PHE A 54 0.55 9.67 1.46
N GLY A 55 1.77 9.96 1.05
CA GLY A 55 2.01 10.52 -0.29
C GLY A 55 3.44 11.01 -0.45
N ASP A 56 3.93 11.12 -1.68
CA ASP A 56 5.27 11.65 -1.95
C ASP A 56 5.18 13.19 -2.07
N PHE A 57 5.34 13.90 -0.96
CA PHE A 57 5.11 15.35 -0.90
C PHE A 57 6.20 16.12 -1.64
N ASN A 58 7.45 15.65 -1.59
CA ASN A 58 8.62 16.32 -2.15
C ASN A 58 9.04 15.78 -3.54
N SER A 59 8.26 14.87 -4.13
CA SER A 59 8.50 14.26 -5.44
C SER A 59 9.83 13.49 -5.54
N ASP A 60 10.27 12.88 -4.44
CA ASP A 60 11.51 12.10 -4.37
C ASP A 60 11.32 10.58 -4.63
N LYS A 61 10.06 10.16 -4.85
CA LYS A 61 9.57 8.80 -5.09
C LYS A 61 9.49 7.90 -3.84
N GLN A 62 9.71 8.45 -2.65
CA GLN A 62 9.46 7.76 -1.39
C GLN A 62 8.15 8.27 -0.79
N THR A 63 7.41 7.38 -0.13
CA THR A 63 6.14 7.75 0.46
C THR A 63 6.34 8.43 1.82
N ASP A 64 5.87 9.68 1.93
CA ASP A 64 5.87 10.45 3.17
C ASP A 64 4.60 10.19 4.00
N ILE A 65 4.66 10.53 5.29
CA ILE A 65 3.56 10.31 6.25
C ILE A 65 3.02 11.64 6.76
N PHE A 66 1.71 11.84 6.66
CA PHE A 66 1.00 13.01 7.18
C PHE A 66 0.41 12.67 8.54
N VAL A 67 0.77 13.43 9.57
CA VAL A 67 0.39 13.17 10.96
C VAL A 67 -0.36 14.38 11.54
N ILE A 68 -1.53 14.13 12.13
CA ILE A 68 -2.26 15.12 12.93
C ILE A 68 -1.80 15.03 14.38
N ARG A 69 -1.40 16.16 14.99
CA ARG A 69 -1.03 16.26 16.41
C ARG A 69 -2.00 17.15 17.15
N GLU A 70 -2.38 16.73 18.35
CA GLU A 70 -3.31 17.41 19.26
C GLU A 70 -4.59 17.90 18.55
N GLN A 71 -5.00 17.20 17.48
CA GLN A 71 -6.12 17.55 16.60
C GLN A 71 -6.08 19.00 16.07
N SER A 72 -4.91 19.64 16.04
CA SER A 72 -4.77 21.07 15.74
C SER A 72 -3.51 21.46 14.96
N GLU A 73 -2.59 20.51 14.77
CA GLU A 73 -1.41 20.66 13.93
C GLU A 73 -1.36 19.50 12.92
N VAL A 74 -0.99 19.79 11.67
CA VAL A 74 -0.59 18.77 10.69
C VAL A 74 0.90 18.86 10.50
N VAL A 75 1.59 17.73 10.64
CA VAL A 75 3.04 17.59 10.43
C VAL A 75 3.28 16.57 9.32
N ILE A 76 3.99 16.97 8.27
CA ILE A 76 4.43 16.08 7.20
C ILE A 76 5.82 15.55 7.56
N PHE A 77 5.93 14.24 7.69
CA PHE A 77 7.16 13.51 7.92
C PHE A 77 7.71 13.03 6.59
N LEU A 78 8.81 13.64 6.15
CA LEU A 78 9.46 13.24 4.91
C LEU A 78 10.33 12.00 5.13
N ALA A 79 10.27 11.07 4.19
CA ALA A 79 11.16 9.92 4.12
C ALA A 79 12.61 10.39 3.89
N ASP A 80 13.57 9.74 4.54
CA ASP A 80 14.98 10.10 4.48
C ASP A 80 15.84 8.84 4.55
N SER A 81 16.94 8.80 3.79
CA SER A 81 17.92 7.69 3.78
C SER A 81 18.62 7.39 5.12
N LYS A 82 18.48 8.23 6.15
CA LYS A 82 19.18 8.12 7.44
C LYS A 82 18.23 8.19 8.62
N SER A 83 18.37 7.23 9.54
CA SER A 83 17.63 7.20 10.82
C SER A 83 17.74 8.53 11.61
N PRO A 84 16.63 9.07 12.16
CA PRO A 84 15.25 8.58 11.98
C PRO A 84 14.79 8.71 10.53
N TYR A 85 14.27 7.63 9.93
CA TYR A 85 13.96 7.56 8.49
C TYR A 85 12.74 8.43 8.11
N PHE A 86 11.93 8.84 9.09
CA PHE A 86 10.87 9.82 8.90
C PHE A 86 11.15 11.07 9.72
N LYS A 87 11.31 12.21 9.03
CA LYS A 87 11.69 13.48 9.66
C LYS A 87 10.58 14.52 9.51
N PRO A 88 10.06 15.09 10.63
CA PRO A 88 9.06 16.13 10.56
C PRO A 88 9.64 17.38 9.88
N LYS A 89 9.00 17.89 8.83
CA LYS A 89 9.53 19.00 8.04
C LYS A 89 8.56 20.15 7.79
N VAL A 90 7.31 19.84 7.44
CA VAL A 90 6.30 20.84 7.08
C VAL A 90 5.20 20.80 8.10
N ASN A 91 4.83 21.96 8.64
CA ASN A 91 3.83 22.07 9.70
C ASN A 91 2.74 23.07 9.30
N ILE A 92 1.49 22.67 9.47
CA ILE A 92 0.31 23.55 9.42
C ILE A 92 -0.21 23.65 10.85
N THR A 93 -0.04 24.81 11.47
CA THR A 93 -0.36 25.02 12.88
C THR A 93 -1.72 25.68 13.07
N LYS A 94 -2.27 25.57 14.28
CA LYS A 94 -3.61 26.07 14.63
C LYS A 94 -3.84 27.55 14.30
N ASP A 95 -2.82 28.40 14.45
CA ASP A 95 -2.88 29.83 14.14
C ASP A 95 -3.11 30.13 12.65
N MET A 96 -2.85 29.16 11.78
CA MET A 96 -3.08 29.26 10.33
C MET A 96 -4.53 28.90 9.95
N LEU A 97 -5.28 28.29 10.87
CA LEU A 97 -6.67 27.90 10.70
C LEU A 97 -7.62 28.91 11.37
N PRO A 98 -8.78 29.22 10.77
CA PRO A 98 -9.71 30.18 11.34
C PRO A 98 -10.50 29.58 12.52
N GLY A 99 -10.31 30.15 13.70
CA GLY A 99 -11.10 29.85 14.90
C GLY A 99 -10.62 28.63 15.68
N ASP A 100 -11.46 28.17 16.62
CA ASP A 100 -11.19 27.00 17.46
C ASP A 100 -11.79 25.74 16.82
N LYS A 101 -11.22 25.32 15.69
CA LYS A 101 -11.64 24.14 14.93
C LYS A 101 -10.67 22.98 15.16
N THR A 102 -11.19 21.75 15.12
CA THR A 102 -10.39 20.52 15.19
C THR A 102 -10.15 19.96 13.79
N ILE A 103 -8.92 19.52 13.53
CA ILE A 103 -8.56 18.88 12.26
C ILE A 103 -9.06 17.45 12.28
N THR A 104 -9.82 17.07 11.26
CA THR A 104 -10.46 15.75 11.19
C THR A 104 -9.88 14.84 10.10
N SER A 105 -9.26 15.40 9.06
CA SER A 105 -8.64 14.62 7.99
C SER A 105 -7.66 15.46 7.16
N VAL A 106 -6.77 14.75 6.47
CA VAL A 106 -5.76 15.26 5.54
C VAL A 106 -5.88 14.46 4.25
N VAL A 107 -5.99 15.11 3.10
CA VAL A 107 -6.09 14.44 1.80
C VAL A 107 -5.09 15.06 0.82
N PRO A 108 -3.90 14.44 0.65
CA PRO A 108 -2.91 14.89 -0.32
C PRO A 108 -3.38 14.61 -1.77
N GLY A 109 -3.14 15.55 -2.69
CA GLY A 109 -3.49 15.46 -4.11
C GLY A 109 -3.00 16.69 -4.89
N ASP A 110 -3.10 16.70 -6.22
CA ASP A 110 -2.72 17.85 -7.08
C ASP A 110 -3.98 18.63 -7.50
N TYR A 111 -4.47 19.53 -6.65
CA TYR A 111 -5.79 20.16 -6.81
C TYR A 111 -5.79 21.34 -7.78
N ASP A 112 -4.63 21.88 -8.17
CA ASP A 112 -4.54 22.92 -9.20
C ASP A 112 -3.99 22.44 -10.56
N GLY A 113 -3.53 21.19 -10.62
CA GLY A 113 -3.05 20.56 -11.84
C GLY A 113 -1.65 21.01 -12.26
N ASP A 114 -0.83 21.47 -11.32
CA ASP A 114 0.54 21.89 -11.56
C ASP A 114 1.57 20.75 -11.41
N SER A 115 1.10 19.53 -11.10
CA SER A 115 1.89 18.33 -10.87
C SER A 115 2.74 18.33 -9.60
N GLN A 116 2.37 19.16 -8.62
CA GLN A 116 2.91 19.16 -7.27
C GLN A 116 1.87 18.67 -6.28
N MET A 117 2.33 18.16 -5.14
CA MET A 117 1.42 17.73 -4.08
C MET A 117 0.88 18.93 -3.30
N ASP A 118 -0.42 19.17 -3.42
CA ASP A 118 -1.20 20.02 -2.54
C ASP A 118 -1.75 19.22 -1.35
N VAL A 119 -2.29 19.93 -0.36
CA VAL A 119 -2.88 19.32 0.83
C VAL A 119 -4.27 19.88 1.09
N LEU A 120 -5.29 19.04 1.00
CA LEU A 120 -6.63 19.35 1.47
C LEU A 120 -6.77 18.97 2.94
N LEU A 121 -7.26 19.90 3.76
CA LEU A 121 -7.57 19.69 5.17
C LEU A 121 -9.05 19.84 5.42
N THR A 122 -9.60 18.92 6.21
CA THR A 122 -10.95 19.07 6.76
C THR A 122 -10.87 19.43 8.22
N THR A 123 -11.72 20.36 8.65
CA THR A 123 -11.87 20.70 10.06
C THR A 123 -13.32 20.71 10.45
N GLN A 124 -13.60 20.39 11.70
CA GLN A 124 -14.94 20.47 12.28
C GLN A 124 -15.00 21.54 13.36
N ASP A 125 -16.18 22.15 13.46
CA ASP A 125 -16.53 23.03 14.57
C ASP A 125 -17.49 22.34 15.55
N LYS A 126 -17.97 23.09 16.54
CA LYS A 126 -18.89 22.57 17.57
C LYS A 126 -20.25 22.14 17.01
N SER A 127 -20.61 22.56 15.80
CA SER A 127 -21.81 22.12 15.09
C SER A 127 -21.62 20.81 14.32
N SER A 128 -20.42 20.21 14.37
CA SER A 128 -20.05 19.03 13.59
C SER A 128 -20.12 19.25 12.07
N GLU A 129 -20.15 20.50 11.63
CA GLU A 129 -20.08 20.85 10.22
C GLU A 129 -18.63 20.84 9.76
N THR A 130 -18.39 20.27 8.57
CA THR A 130 -17.05 20.11 8.03
C THR A 130 -16.70 21.28 7.12
N SER A 131 -15.62 21.98 7.44
CA SER A 131 -14.99 23.01 6.61
C SER A 131 -13.82 22.42 5.83
N VAL A 132 -13.65 22.84 4.58
CA VAL A 132 -12.59 22.33 3.70
C VAL A 132 -11.63 23.47 3.33
N PHE A 133 -10.33 23.18 3.45
CA PHE A 133 -9.23 24.09 3.13
C PHE A 133 -8.26 23.39 2.19
N ILE A 134 -7.72 24.10 1.20
CA ILE A 134 -6.69 23.57 0.30
C ILE A 134 -5.44 24.44 0.42
N PHE A 135 -4.32 23.80 0.72
CA PHE A 135 -2.99 24.41 0.81
C PHE A 135 -2.18 24.00 -0.41
N TRP A 136 -1.76 25.00 -1.20
CA TRP A 136 -1.04 24.76 -2.45
C TRP A 136 0.41 24.34 -2.18
N GLY A 137 0.86 23.30 -2.88
CA GLY A 137 2.22 22.81 -2.90
C GLY A 137 3.17 23.77 -3.59
N ASN A 138 4.41 23.77 -3.12
CA ASN A 138 5.54 24.39 -3.80
C ASN A 138 6.78 23.57 -3.46
N ASN A 139 6.90 22.44 -4.14
CA ASN A 139 7.95 21.44 -4.02
C ASN A 139 8.11 20.90 -2.59
N HIS A 140 8.89 21.58 -1.73
CA HIS A 140 9.13 21.15 -0.35
C HIS A 140 8.35 21.95 0.70
N THR A 141 7.46 22.87 0.29
CA THR A 141 6.72 23.74 1.21
C THR A 141 5.26 23.91 0.79
N LEU A 142 4.44 24.48 1.67
CA LEU A 142 3.03 24.81 1.42
C LEU A 142 2.79 26.32 1.44
N GLU A 143 2.03 26.84 0.48
CA GLU A 143 1.64 28.25 0.40
C GLU A 143 0.49 28.59 1.35
N ILE A 144 0.80 28.68 2.65
CA ILE A 144 -0.19 28.91 3.72
C ILE A 144 -1.02 30.20 3.53
N SER A 145 -0.39 31.28 3.07
CA SER A 145 -1.04 32.59 2.94
C SER A 145 -2.03 32.70 1.78
N LYS A 146 -1.94 31.80 0.79
CA LYS A 146 -2.80 31.76 -0.40
C LYS A 146 -3.73 30.55 -0.40
N ARG A 147 -3.93 29.93 0.77
CA ARG A 147 -4.84 28.79 0.90
C ARG A 147 -6.24 29.11 0.39
N TYR A 148 -6.87 28.13 -0.24
CA TYR A 148 -8.27 28.21 -0.64
C TYR A 148 -9.18 27.69 0.47
N THR A 149 -10.37 28.25 0.58
CA THR A 149 -11.41 27.84 1.56
C THR A 149 -12.72 27.74 0.83
N LEU A 150 -13.41 26.60 0.99
CA LEU A 150 -14.78 26.49 0.51
C LEU A 150 -15.67 27.49 1.26
N ASN A 151 -16.53 28.20 0.53
CA ASN A 151 -17.39 29.25 1.09
C ASN A 151 -18.67 28.71 1.76
N PHE A 152 -18.80 27.39 1.86
CA PHE A 152 -19.86 26.67 2.54
C PHE A 152 -19.28 25.48 3.32
N THR A 153 -20.09 24.91 4.20
CA THR A 153 -19.76 23.73 4.99
C THR A 153 -20.42 22.48 4.42
N LEU A 154 -19.79 21.33 4.67
CA LEU A 154 -20.30 20.01 4.35
C LEU A 154 -20.85 19.34 5.61
N THR A 155 -21.82 18.44 5.43
CA THR A 155 -22.42 17.64 6.51
C THR A 155 -21.47 16.56 7.04
N ASP A 156 -20.50 16.13 6.24
CA ASP A 156 -19.48 15.14 6.58
C ASP A 156 -18.16 15.46 5.84
N GLN A 157 -17.10 14.68 6.08
CA GLN A 157 -15.87 14.73 5.28
C GLN A 157 -16.18 14.53 3.78
N PRO A 158 -15.45 15.16 2.85
CA PRO A 158 -15.68 15.00 1.42
C PRO A 158 -15.09 13.69 0.89
N LEU A 159 -15.58 13.26 -0.27
CA LEU A 159 -14.91 12.31 -1.16
C LEU A 159 -14.07 13.11 -2.18
N VAL A 160 -12.82 12.72 -2.36
CA VAL A 160 -11.94 13.25 -3.42
C VAL A 160 -11.88 12.27 -4.59
N MET A 161 -12.16 12.74 -5.80
CA MET A 161 -12.28 11.92 -7.01
C MET A 161 -12.05 12.76 -8.28
N ASP A 162 -11.68 12.16 -9.40
CA ASP A 162 -11.63 12.85 -10.71
C ASP A 162 -12.97 12.66 -11.45
N PHE A 163 -13.95 13.51 -11.14
CA PHE A 163 -15.33 13.32 -11.58
C PHE A 163 -15.51 13.65 -13.06
N ASN A 164 -14.77 14.62 -13.59
CA ASN A 164 -14.85 15.03 -15.00
C ASN A 164 -13.80 14.36 -15.92
N GLY A 165 -12.93 13.50 -15.38
CA GLY A 165 -11.90 12.78 -16.12
C GLY A 165 -10.76 13.68 -16.64
N ASP A 166 -10.55 14.85 -16.04
CA ASP A 166 -9.50 15.77 -16.46
C ASP A 166 -8.12 15.47 -15.86
N MET A 167 -8.06 14.49 -14.93
CA MET A 167 -6.91 14.07 -14.14
C MET A 167 -6.47 15.09 -13.08
N ILE A 168 -7.38 15.96 -12.65
CA ILE A 168 -7.24 16.83 -11.48
C ILE A 168 -8.29 16.36 -10.44
N PRO A 169 -7.93 16.18 -9.16
CA PRO A 169 -8.89 15.75 -8.16
C PRO A 169 -9.97 16.83 -7.88
N ASP A 170 -11.22 16.42 -7.98
CA ASP A 170 -12.41 17.17 -7.59
C ASP A 170 -12.87 16.80 -6.17
N VAL A 171 -13.65 17.70 -5.55
CA VAL A 171 -14.18 17.52 -4.20
C VAL A 171 -15.70 17.32 -4.24
N PHE A 172 -16.16 16.19 -3.71
CA PHE A 172 -17.58 15.86 -3.59
C PHE A 172 -18.05 15.82 -2.15
N GLY A 173 -19.25 16.35 -1.90
CA GLY A 173 -19.87 16.28 -0.59
C GLY A 173 -21.34 16.67 -0.60
N VAL A 174 -21.92 16.77 0.60
CA VAL A 174 -23.31 17.19 0.83
C VAL A 174 -23.33 18.40 1.75
N THR A 175 -24.15 19.40 1.43
CA THR A 175 -24.30 20.64 2.22
C THR A 175 -25.58 20.64 3.06
N THR A 176 -25.76 21.67 3.90
CA THR A 176 -27.00 21.95 4.62
C THR A 176 -27.67 23.20 4.03
N PRO A 177 -28.92 23.15 3.50
CA PRO A 177 -29.82 21.99 3.39
C PRO A 177 -29.29 20.91 2.42
N PRO A 178 -29.74 19.64 2.55
CA PRO A 178 -29.14 18.48 1.88
C PRO A 178 -29.13 18.65 0.35
N GLN A 179 -27.96 18.99 -0.16
CA GLN A 179 -27.67 19.12 -1.58
C GLN A 179 -26.29 18.57 -1.85
N THR A 180 -26.20 17.68 -2.84
CA THR A 180 -24.95 17.17 -3.39
C THR A 180 -24.23 18.28 -4.14
N VAL A 181 -22.91 18.37 -3.97
CA VAL A 181 -22.07 19.35 -4.66
C VAL A 181 -20.79 18.68 -5.12
N VAL A 182 -20.38 18.98 -6.35
CA VAL A 182 -19.06 18.66 -6.91
C VAL A 182 -18.35 19.99 -7.14
N CYS A 183 -17.18 20.15 -6.56
CA CYS A 183 -16.30 21.28 -6.77
C CYS A 183 -15.15 20.88 -7.69
N TYR A 184 -15.19 21.41 -8.91
CA TYR A 184 -14.13 21.27 -9.89
C TYR A 184 -13.00 22.22 -9.59
N LEU A 185 -11.77 21.72 -9.63
CA LEU A 185 -10.58 22.49 -9.29
C LEU A 185 -9.62 22.45 -10.47
N THR A 186 -9.22 23.61 -10.98
CA THR A 186 -8.24 23.69 -12.08
C THR A 186 -7.52 25.03 -12.03
N LYS A 187 -6.19 25.02 -12.01
CA LYS A 187 -5.36 26.24 -11.99
C LYS A 187 -5.77 27.22 -10.89
N ARG A 188 -6.09 26.68 -9.70
CA ARG A 188 -6.59 27.41 -8.53
C ARG A 188 -7.89 28.18 -8.78
N ILE A 189 -8.66 27.78 -9.79
CA ILE A 189 -10.02 28.24 -10.07
C ILE A 189 -10.97 27.11 -9.72
N GLN A 190 -11.93 27.44 -8.87
CA GLN A 190 -12.94 26.54 -8.37
C GLN A 190 -14.31 26.81 -9.02
N GLU A 191 -15.01 25.74 -9.38
CA GLU A 191 -16.40 25.80 -9.81
C GLU A 191 -17.19 24.72 -9.08
N CYS A 192 -18.02 25.11 -8.12
CA CYS A 192 -18.88 24.18 -7.39
C CYS A 192 -20.29 24.19 -7.96
N ARG A 193 -20.79 23.04 -8.38
CA ARG A 193 -22.14 22.86 -8.93
C ARG A 193 -22.77 21.54 -8.48
N ASN A 194 -24.09 21.45 -8.62
CA ASN A 194 -24.82 20.22 -8.34
C ASN A 194 -25.05 19.45 -9.64
N ASP A 195 -24.18 18.48 -9.91
CA ASP A 195 -24.27 17.66 -11.11
C ASP A 195 -25.12 16.39 -10.90
N PHE A 196 -25.66 16.20 -9.69
CA PHE A 196 -26.67 15.17 -9.41
C PHE A 196 -28.06 15.77 -9.53
N ASN A 197 -28.87 15.25 -10.45
CA ASN A 197 -30.25 15.72 -10.70
C ASN A 197 -31.23 15.51 -9.53
N LYS A 198 -30.82 14.81 -8.46
CA LYS A 198 -31.61 14.54 -7.25
C LYS A 198 -30.73 14.65 -6.02
N SER A 199 -31.26 15.23 -4.93
CA SER A 199 -30.53 15.21 -3.65
C SER A 199 -30.47 13.78 -3.10
N ILE A 200 -29.26 13.32 -2.84
CA ILE A 200 -28.97 12.05 -2.19
C ILE A 200 -28.57 12.36 -0.76
N ARG A 201 -29.20 11.69 0.21
CA ARG A 201 -28.81 11.80 1.61
C ARG A 201 -27.76 10.74 1.90
N MET A 202 -26.55 11.20 2.14
CA MET A 202 -25.43 10.31 2.44
C MET A 202 -25.47 9.87 3.91
N ARG A 203 -24.97 8.67 4.14
CA ARG A 203 -24.67 8.18 5.49
C ARG A 203 -23.59 9.06 6.12
N THR A 204 -23.59 9.21 7.45
CA THR A 204 -22.51 9.88 8.19
C THR A 204 -22.10 8.99 9.38
N PRO A 205 -20.83 8.54 9.49
CA PRO A 205 -19.77 8.70 8.49
C PRO A 205 -20.06 7.93 7.20
N HIS A 206 -19.80 8.53 6.03
CA HIS A 206 -19.95 7.84 4.74
C HIS A 206 -18.76 6.93 4.42
N SER A 207 -18.94 5.99 3.49
CA SER A 207 -17.88 5.13 2.92
C SER A 207 -17.92 5.09 1.39
N ASN A 208 -18.16 6.25 0.77
CA ASN A 208 -18.25 6.40 -0.67
C ASN A 208 -16.90 6.09 -1.35
N ALA A 209 -16.91 5.58 -2.57
CA ALA A 209 -15.69 5.22 -3.31
C ALA A 209 -15.78 5.61 -4.78
N PHE A 210 -14.62 5.87 -5.38
CA PHE A 210 -14.46 6.15 -6.82
C PHE A 210 -13.53 5.11 -7.43
N ILE A 211 -14.10 4.05 -7.98
CA ILE A 211 -13.40 2.83 -8.42
C ILE A 211 -14.16 2.15 -9.55
N ASP A 212 -13.44 1.44 -10.41
CA ASP A 212 -14.07 0.60 -11.45
C ASP A 212 -14.79 -0.59 -10.79
N LEU A 213 -16.13 -0.57 -10.83
CA LEU A 213 -16.99 -1.63 -10.29
C LEU A 213 -17.44 -2.58 -11.38
N ASP A 214 -17.10 -2.26 -12.63
CA ASP A 214 -17.76 -2.81 -13.79
C ASP A 214 -16.78 -3.34 -14.87
N LYS A 215 -15.48 -3.29 -14.55
CA LYS A 215 -14.36 -3.82 -15.32
C LYS A 215 -14.27 -3.24 -16.74
N ASP A 216 -14.77 -2.03 -16.93
CA ASP A 216 -14.65 -1.31 -18.19
C ASP A 216 -13.44 -0.36 -18.22
N PHE A 217 -12.58 -0.44 -17.19
CA PHE A 217 -11.36 0.33 -16.99
C PHE A 217 -11.59 1.83 -16.79
N THR A 218 -12.81 2.27 -16.44
CA THR A 218 -13.06 3.61 -15.90
C THR A 218 -13.62 3.51 -14.49
N ALA A 219 -13.29 4.49 -13.65
CA ALA A 219 -13.87 4.54 -12.31
C ALA A 219 -15.37 4.90 -12.37
N ASP A 220 -16.13 4.17 -11.57
CA ASP A 220 -17.52 4.38 -11.22
C ASP A 220 -17.63 5.03 -9.85
N LEU A 221 -18.84 5.44 -9.48
CA LEU A 221 -19.11 6.05 -8.18
C LEU A 221 -19.98 5.12 -7.32
N PHE A 222 -19.48 4.80 -6.13
CA PHE A 222 -20.20 4.08 -5.09
C PHE A 222 -20.63 5.03 -3.98
N LEU A 223 -21.92 5.06 -3.67
CA LEU A 223 -22.49 5.95 -2.65
C LEU A 223 -23.19 5.17 -1.54
N THR A 224 -22.96 5.61 -0.32
CA THR A 224 -23.59 5.08 0.90
C THR A 224 -24.64 6.04 1.41
N THR A 225 -25.88 5.57 1.54
CA THR A 225 -27.03 6.43 1.84
C THR A 225 -27.54 6.25 3.26
N GLU A 226 -28.21 7.28 3.80
CA GLU A 226 -28.72 7.32 5.18
C GLU A 226 -29.73 6.20 5.49
N ASP A 227 -30.46 5.73 4.49
CA ASP A 227 -31.43 4.63 4.58
C ASP A 227 -30.77 3.23 4.63
N GLY A 228 -29.44 3.14 4.66
CA GLY A 228 -28.70 1.88 4.74
C GLY A 228 -28.55 1.17 3.39
N ASN A 229 -28.81 1.89 2.29
CA ASN A 229 -28.61 1.39 0.95
C ASN A 229 -27.24 1.80 0.38
N PHE A 230 -26.86 1.08 -0.66
CA PHE A 230 -25.66 1.29 -1.45
C PHE A 230 -26.08 1.56 -2.89
N GLU A 231 -25.75 2.74 -3.41
CA GLU A 231 -26.05 3.10 -4.79
C GLU A 231 -24.79 3.04 -5.64
N THR A 232 -24.81 2.23 -6.71
CA THR A 232 -23.76 2.20 -7.72
C THR A 232 -24.13 3.10 -8.88
N TRP A 233 -23.21 3.96 -9.31
CA TRP A 233 -23.37 4.90 -10.42
C TRP A 233 -22.29 4.64 -11.45
N LEU A 234 -22.67 4.02 -12.57
CA LEU A 234 -21.75 3.59 -13.61
C LEU A 234 -21.36 4.75 -14.51
N ASN A 235 -20.08 4.87 -14.83
CA ASN A 235 -19.56 5.86 -15.75
C ASN A 235 -19.78 5.42 -17.21
N LYS A 236 -20.79 6.02 -17.85
CA LYS A 236 -21.13 5.78 -19.25
C LYS A 236 -20.80 7.02 -20.06
N ASP A 237 -19.82 6.90 -20.94
CA ASP A 237 -19.34 7.97 -21.82
C ASP A 237 -18.96 9.25 -21.06
N GLY A 238 -18.35 9.11 -19.87
CA GLY A 238 -17.95 10.23 -19.00
C GLY A 238 -19.12 10.86 -18.22
N THR A 239 -20.27 10.20 -18.16
CA THR A 239 -21.42 10.63 -17.35
C THR A 239 -21.89 9.52 -16.44
N PHE A 240 -22.22 9.84 -15.19
CA PHE A 240 -22.64 8.85 -14.20
C PHE A 240 -24.13 8.56 -14.32
N ALA A 241 -24.44 7.30 -14.64
CA ALA A 241 -25.81 6.78 -14.69
C ALA A 241 -26.06 5.90 -13.47
N LYS A 242 -27.14 6.19 -12.73
CA LYS A 242 -27.56 5.36 -11.59
C LYS A 242 -27.79 3.92 -12.06
N GLY A 243 -27.08 2.99 -11.42
CA GLY A 243 -27.14 1.56 -11.62
C GLY A 243 -27.88 0.87 -10.48
N GLU A 244 -27.25 -0.16 -9.92
CA GLU A 244 -27.81 -1.03 -8.89
C GLU A 244 -27.95 -0.32 -7.53
N VAL A 245 -28.97 -0.72 -6.77
CA VAL A 245 -29.17 -0.30 -5.38
C VAL A 245 -29.29 -1.55 -4.52
N VAL A 246 -28.34 -1.75 -3.61
CA VAL A 246 -28.29 -2.92 -2.72
C VAL A 246 -28.48 -2.47 -1.28
N SER A 247 -29.32 -3.17 -0.53
CA SER A 247 -29.50 -2.90 0.90
C SER A 247 -28.43 -3.60 1.73
N SER A 248 -28.03 -2.95 2.82
CA SER A 248 -27.11 -3.52 3.79
C SER A 248 -27.66 -4.82 4.43
N PRO A 249 -26.81 -5.85 4.67
CA PRO A 249 -27.23 -7.10 5.30
C PRO A 249 -27.42 -6.97 6.82
N ALA A 250 -27.00 -5.86 7.43
CA ALA A 250 -27.07 -5.64 8.87
C ALA A 250 -27.41 -4.18 9.21
N LYS A 251 -27.94 -3.95 10.42
CA LYS A 251 -28.28 -2.60 10.89
C LYS A 251 -27.03 -1.79 11.24
N THR A 252 -26.04 -2.42 11.87
CA THR A 252 -24.79 -1.80 12.26
C THR A 252 -23.69 -2.30 11.35
N ILE A 253 -23.20 -1.43 10.48
CA ILE A 253 -22.16 -1.74 9.51
C ILE A 253 -20.98 -0.79 9.65
N GLY A 254 -19.80 -1.24 9.25
CA GLY A 254 -18.62 -0.39 9.11
C GLY A 254 -18.56 0.29 7.75
N GLN A 255 -17.35 0.61 7.35
CA GLN A 255 -16.97 1.21 6.08
C GLN A 255 -16.92 0.13 5.00
N SER A 256 -17.40 0.47 3.81
CA SER A 256 -17.27 -0.37 2.60
C SER A 256 -15.82 -0.39 2.13
N SER A 257 -15.35 -1.55 1.69
CA SER A 257 -14.02 -1.72 1.10
C SER A 257 -14.13 -2.50 -0.21
N PHE A 258 -13.31 -2.15 -1.20
CA PHE A 258 -13.33 -2.75 -2.52
C PHE A 258 -11.99 -3.41 -2.83
N VAL A 259 -12.04 -4.69 -3.19
CA VAL A 259 -10.83 -5.48 -3.47
C VAL A 259 -11.17 -6.72 -4.27
N ASP A 260 -10.22 -7.21 -5.06
CA ASP A 260 -10.31 -8.50 -5.75
C ASP A 260 -10.04 -9.64 -4.77
N PHE A 261 -11.10 -10.10 -4.10
CA PHE A 261 -10.96 -10.97 -2.92
C PHE A 261 -10.59 -12.41 -3.30
N ASP A 262 -11.02 -12.88 -4.48
CA ASP A 262 -10.80 -14.25 -4.95
C ASP A 262 -9.94 -14.37 -6.23
N GLY A 263 -9.36 -13.27 -6.70
CA GLY A 263 -8.42 -13.27 -7.83
C GLY A 263 -9.09 -13.49 -9.18
N ASP A 264 -10.38 -13.13 -9.33
CA ASP A 264 -11.12 -13.25 -10.58
C ASP A 264 -10.95 -12.01 -11.49
N GLY A 265 -10.34 -10.94 -10.96
CA GLY A 265 -10.13 -9.68 -11.68
C GLY A 265 -11.30 -8.71 -11.58
N TYR A 266 -12.28 -8.93 -10.69
CA TYR A 266 -13.33 -7.96 -10.37
C TYR A 266 -13.09 -7.38 -8.98
N GLN A 267 -13.62 -6.18 -8.73
CA GLN A 267 -13.60 -5.59 -7.39
C GLN A 267 -14.83 -6.08 -6.62
N ASP A 268 -14.61 -6.81 -5.53
CA ASP A 268 -15.65 -7.28 -4.63
C ASP A 268 -15.88 -6.28 -3.49
N HIS A 269 -17.13 -6.19 -3.01
CA HIS A 269 -17.50 -5.32 -1.90
C HIS A 269 -17.42 -6.07 -0.58
N LEU A 270 -16.41 -5.76 0.23
CA LEU A 270 -16.29 -6.22 1.62
C LEU A 270 -16.97 -5.25 2.58
N LEU A 271 -17.71 -5.81 3.55
CA LEU A 271 -18.46 -5.04 4.52
C LEU A 271 -18.33 -5.66 5.94
N PRO A 272 -17.53 -5.08 6.84
CA PRO A 272 -17.55 -5.45 8.24
C PRO A 272 -18.87 -4.99 8.88
N ALA A 273 -19.44 -5.83 9.73
CA ALA A 273 -20.73 -5.56 10.37
C ALA A 273 -20.84 -6.17 11.76
N CYS A 274 -21.83 -5.68 12.51
CA CYS A 274 -22.21 -6.19 13.81
C CYS A 274 -23.66 -6.66 13.76
N LEU A 275 -23.89 -7.90 14.21
CA LEU A 275 -25.23 -8.50 14.27
C LEU A 275 -26.03 -8.00 15.48
N ASP A 276 -25.37 -7.33 16.43
CA ASP A 276 -25.96 -6.66 17.58
C ASP A 276 -25.34 -5.27 17.77
N GLU A 277 -26.07 -4.38 18.47
CA GLU A 277 -25.64 -2.99 18.69
C GLU A 277 -24.35 -2.88 19.53
N ALA A 278 -24.06 -3.89 20.35
CA ALA A 278 -22.85 -3.94 21.15
C ALA A 278 -21.69 -4.66 20.42
N CYS A 279 -21.82 -5.01 19.13
CA CYS A 279 -20.79 -5.73 18.38
C CYS A 279 -20.22 -6.94 19.15
N GLN A 280 -21.05 -7.66 19.92
CA GLN A 280 -20.64 -8.92 20.56
C GLN A 280 -20.56 -10.06 19.53
N LYS A 281 -21.32 -9.94 18.44
CA LYS A 281 -21.31 -10.81 17.27
C LYS A 281 -20.91 -9.98 16.06
N SER A 282 -19.68 -10.20 15.62
CA SER A 282 -19.11 -9.55 14.45
C SER A 282 -19.12 -10.48 13.26
N VAL A 283 -19.19 -9.89 12.07
CA VAL A 283 -19.19 -10.61 10.80
C VAL A 283 -18.56 -9.74 9.71
N ILE A 284 -17.88 -10.36 8.76
CA ILE A 284 -17.47 -9.72 7.51
C ILE A 284 -18.27 -10.36 6.38
N TYR A 285 -19.00 -9.53 5.65
CA TYR A 285 -19.71 -9.93 4.46
C TYR A 285 -18.91 -9.57 3.20
N ILE A 286 -19.16 -10.31 2.13
CA ILE A 286 -18.77 -9.98 0.77
C ILE A 286 -20.00 -9.96 -0.13
N ALA A 287 -20.07 -9.00 -1.04
CA ALA A 287 -20.99 -9.00 -2.17
C ALA A 287 -20.19 -8.95 -3.46
N LYS A 288 -20.45 -9.93 -4.34
CA LYS A 288 -19.90 -9.95 -5.70
C LYS A 288 -20.70 -9.04 -6.62
N ARG A 289 -20.09 -8.58 -7.70
CA ARG A 289 -20.78 -7.79 -8.73
C ARG A 289 -22.06 -8.47 -9.23
N SER A 290 -23.15 -7.71 -9.33
CA SER A 290 -24.47 -8.15 -9.82
C SER A 290 -25.12 -9.27 -8.99
N SER A 291 -24.61 -9.51 -7.78
CA SER A 291 -25.22 -10.37 -6.78
C SER A 291 -25.84 -9.49 -5.70
N GLU A 292 -27.16 -9.59 -5.54
CA GLU A 292 -27.86 -9.03 -4.37
C GLU A 292 -27.58 -9.83 -3.09
N GLU A 293 -26.91 -10.99 -3.20
CA GLU A 293 -26.60 -11.88 -2.08
C GLU A 293 -25.31 -11.48 -1.38
N TRP A 294 -25.42 -11.32 -0.06
CA TRP A 294 -24.30 -11.15 0.86
C TRP A 294 -23.84 -12.50 1.41
N VAL A 295 -22.54 -12.75 1.33
CA VAL A 295 -21.93 -14.01 1.78
C VAL A 295 -21.03 -13.74 2.98
N GLU A 296 -21.11 -14.57 4.02
CA GLU A 296 -20.23 -14.45 5.18
C GLU A 296 -18.85 -15.03 4.88
N VAL A 297 -17.80 -14.20 4.95
CA VAL A 297 -16.40 -14.62 4.80
C VAL A 297 -15.66 -14.69 6.13
N LEU A 298 -16.23 -14.18 7.22
CA LEU A 298 -15.77 -14.39 8.59
C LEU A 298 -16.90 -14.13 9.58
N SER A 299 -17.22 -15.10 10.43
CA SER A 299 -18.20 -14.93 11.52
C SER A 299 -17.78 -15.57 12.85
N ASP A 300 -16.70 -16.35 12.88
CA ASP A 300 -16.14 -16.94 14.11
C ASP A 300 -14.95 -16.12 14.64
N PHE A 301 -15.23 -15.29 15.64
CA PHE A 301 -14.25 -14.46 16.35
C PHE A 301 -13.84 -15.06 17.72
N LYS A 302 -14.04 -16.37 17.91
CA LYS A 302 -13.73 -17.03 19.17
C LYS A 302 -12.28 -17.54 19.19
N GLN A 303 -11.56 -17.18 20.24
CA GLN A 303 -10.23 -17.70 20.54
C GLN A 303 -10.28 -18.50 21.84
N ARG A 304 -10.28 -19.84 21.75
CA ARG A 304 -10.43 -20.72 22.93
C ARG A 304 -11.71 -20.40 23.71
N ASP A 305 -11.61 -19.79 24.89
CA ASP A 305 -12.75 -19.43 25.74
C ASP A 305 -13.10 -17.93 25.70
N THR A 306 -12.31 -17.12 24.99
CA THR A 306 -12.57 -15.68 24.82
C THR A 306 -13.25 -15.42 23.48
N VAL A 307 -14.21 -14.49 23.50
CA VAL A 307 -14.89 -14.03 22.29
C VAL A 307 -14.41 -12.61 22.00
N TRP A 308 -13.88 -12.42 20.81
CA TRP A 308 -13.52 -11.11 20.29
C TRP A 308 -14.63 -10.58 19.38
N GLY A 309 -14.61 -9.27 19.13
CA GLY A 309 -15.52 -8.62 18.21
C GLY A 309 -14.97 -7.28 17.77
N PHE A 310 -15.59 -6.69 16.76
CA PHE A 310 -15.25 -5.36 16.32
C PHE A 310 -15.46 -4.33 17.43
N VAL A 311 -14.61 -3.31 17.41
CA VAL A 311 -14.85 -2.09 18.17
C VAL A 311 -15.98 -1.33 17.47
N PRO A 312 -17.08 -0.98 18.15
CA PRO A 312 -18.09 -0.11 17.59
C PRO A 312 -17.44 1.21 17.16
N GLY A 313 -17.61 1.57 15.89
CA GLY A 313 -17.02 2.80 15.35
C GLY A 313 -17.67 4.06 15.93
N ASP A 314 -16.91 5.15 15.95
CA ASP A 314 -17.40 6.48 16.26
C ASP A 314 -17.32 7.41 15.03
N ALA A 315 -17.60 8.71 15.20
CA ALA A 315 -17.61 9.67 14.10
C ALA A 315 -16.21 10.00 13.54
N ILE A 316 -15.15 9.69 14.27
CA ILE A 316 -13.74 9.96 13.91
C ILE A 316 -13.06 8.68 13.44
N HIS A 317 -13.29 7.56 14.14
CA HIS A 317 -12.74 6.24 13.85
C HIS A 317 -13.89 5.27 13.57
N PRO A 318 -14.42 5.25 12.33
CA PRO A 318 -15.42 4.27 11.97
C PRO A 318 -14.81 2.87 11.93
N LEU A 319 -15.67 1.84 12.03
CA LEU A 319 -15.26 0.45 11.82
C LEU A 319 -14.79 0.27 10.36
N VAL A 320 -13.53 -0.06 10.14
CA VAL A 320 -12.92 -0.20 8.81
C VAL A 320 -12.01 -1.42 8.72
N LEU A 321 -11.86 -1.98 7.52
CA LEU A 321 -10.85 -2.99 7.18
C LEU A 321 -9.74 -2.29 6.39
N HIS A 322 -8.50 -2.37 6.85
CA HIS A 322 -7.36 -1.92 6.04
C HIS A 322 -6.81 -3.11 5.28
N LEU A 323 -6.89 -3.07 3.95
CA LEU A 323 -6.61 -4.21 3.08
C LEU A 323 -5.20 -4.10 2.48
N GLY A 324 -4.57 -5.26 2.29
CA GLY A 324 -3.24 -5.36 1.71
C GLY A 324 -2.77 -6.80 1.65
N ASP A 325 -2.04 -7.17 0.60
CA ASP A 325 -1.46 -8.50 0.44
C ASP A 325 -0.11 -8.55 1.16
N TYR A 326 -0.10 -8.96 2.44
CA TYR A 326 1.10 -8.89 3.29
C TYR A 326 2.08 -10.04 3.02
N ASN A 327 1.59 -11.14 2.43
CA ASN A 327 2.35 -12.35 2.17
C ASN A 327 2.61 -12.58 0.66
N LEU A 328 2.21 -11.63 -0.18
CA LEU A 328 2.41 -11.60 -1.62
C LEU A 328 1.85 -12.84 -2.33
N ASP A 329 0.81 -13.49 -1.80
CA ASP A 329 0.18 -14.66 -2.41
C ASP A 329 -0.81 -14.29 -3.53
N GLY A 330 -1.05 -12.99 -3.72
CA GLY A 330 -1.92 -12.37 -4.69
C GLY A 330 -3.38 -12.33 -4.30
N PHE A 331 -3.68 -12.55 -3.02
CA PHE A 331 -5.00 -12.35 -2.46
C PHE A 331 -4.93 -11.38 -1.29
N PRO A 332 -5.66 -10.26 -1.34
CA PRO A 332 -5.54 -9.26 -0.30
C PRO A 332 -6.03 -9.74 1.06
N ASP A 333 -5.19 -9.51 2.08
CA ASP A 333 -5.46 -9.74 3.48
C ASP A 333 -6.01 -8.47 4.14
N ALA A 334 -6.33 -8.52 5.44
CA ALA A 334 -6.84 -7.37 6.18
C ALA A 334 -6.18 -7.17 7.55
N LEU A 335 -6.03 -5.93 7.98
CA LEU A 335 -5.75 -5.53 9.35
C LEU A 335 -7.02 -4.96 10.00
N VAL A 336 -7.29 -5.40 11.23
CA VAL A 336 -8.46 -5.00 12.00
C VAL A 336 -8.13 -4.77 13.46
N ILE A 337 -8.91 -3.91 14.11
CA ILE A 337 -8.89 -3.78 15.57
C ILE A 337 -10.05 -4.57 16.16
N LEU A 338 -9.72 -5.51 17.05
CA LEU A 338 -10.71 -6.29 17.79
C LEU A 338 -10.65 -5.97 19.27
N ARG A 339 -11.80 -6.07 19.93
CA ARG A 339 -11.95 -6.00 21.37
C ARG A 339 -12.36 -7.33 21.96
N ASN A 340 -11.86 -7.63 23.15
CA ASN A 340 -12.35 -8.73 23.96
C ASN A 340 -13.74 -8.35 24.50
N THR A 341 -14.77 -9.09 24.12
CA THR A 341 -16.17 -8.79 24.47
C THR A 341 -16.47 -8.89 25.97
N SER A 342 -15.65 -9.61 26.74
CA SER A 342 -15.79 -9.76 28.18
C SER A 342 -14.94 -8.77 28.99
N GLY A 343 -14.05 -8.03 28.33
CA GLY A 343 -13.14 -7.08 28.96
C GLY A 343 -13.10 -5.74 28.25
N SER A 344 -12.04 -4.97 28.51
CA SER A 344 -11.78 -3.68 27.85
C SER A 344 -10.54 -3.74 26.94
N GLU A 345 -10.04 -4.94 26.66
CA GLU A 345 -8.82 -5.13 25.91
C GLU A 345 -9.07 -4.95 24.41
N GLN A 346 -8.27 -4.11 23.76
CA GLN A 346 -8.28 -3.84 22.33
C GLN A 346 -6.89 -4.05 21.74
N ARG A 347 -6.81 -4.75 20.61
CA ARG A 347 -5.55 -5.09 19.92
C ARG A 347 -5.77 -5.15 18.41
N ALA A 348 -4.68 -4.99 17.66
CA ALA A 348 -4.67 -5.22 16.22
C ALA A 348 -4.53 -6.72 15.91
N PHE A 349 -5.20 -7.17 14.86
CA PHE A 349 -5.15 -8.54 14.36
C PHE A 349 -5.03 -8.55 12.84
N LEU A 350 -4.26 -9.51 12.35
CA LEU A 350 -4.13 -9.81 10.93
C LEU A 350 -5.17 -10.87 10.54
N LEU A 351 -5.91 -10.60 9.46
CA LEU A 351 -6.86 -11.52 8.84
C LEU A 351 -6.26 -11.99 7.52
N GLU A 352 -5.86 -13.25 7.46
CA GLU A 352 -5.35 -13.83 6.21
C GLU A 352 -6.51 -14.28 5.33
N ASN A 353 -6.43 -13.95 4.04
CA ASN A 353 -7.38 -14.41 3.05
C ASN A 353 -6.99 -15.82 2.56
N ALA A 354 -7.74 -16.83 3.00
CA ALA A 354 -7.42 -18.24 2.82
C ALA A 354 -8.53 -18.98 2.03
N PRO A 355 -8.23 -20.15 1.45
CA PRO A 355 -9.25 -20.99 0.84
C PRO A 355 -10.40 -21.30 1.82
N CYS A 356 -11.62 -21.18 1.33
CA CYS A 356 -12.83 -21.42 2.11
C CYS A 356 -12.86 -22.87 2.61
N ASN A 357 -13.14 -23.06 3.90
CA ASN A 357 -13.28 -24.38 4.52
C ASN A 357 -14.68 -24.64 5.10
N ALA A 358 -15.61 -23.70 4.91
CA ALA A 358 -16.95 -23.73 5.49
C ALA A 358 -18.04 -23.64 4.40
N PRO A 359 -19.24 -24.19 4.60
CA PRO A 359 -20.30 -24.16 3.59
C PRO A 359 -20.79 -22.75 3.22
N ASN A 360 -20.74 -21.81 4.18
CA ASN A 360 -21.23 -20.44 4.00
C ASN A 360 -20.41 -19.65 2.97
N CYS A 361 -19.09 -19.83 2.90
CA CYS A 361 -18.22 -19.13 1.94
C CYS A 361 -18.03 -19.88 0.61
N SER A 362 -18.70 -21.02 0.42
CA SER A 362 -18.43 -21.93 -0.72
C SER A 362 -18.71 -21.31 -2.09
N SER A 363 -19.64 -20.36 -2.18
CA SER A 363 -19.96 -19.63 -3.41
C SER A 363 -18.86 -18.68 -3.85
N VAL A 364 -18.04 -18.19 -2.92
CA VAL A 364 -16.90 -17.28 -3.18
C VAL A 364 -15.56 -18.01 -3.13
N GLY A 365 -15.50 -19.19 -2.51
CA GLY A 365 -14.32 -20.05 -2.52
C GLY A 365 -13.18 -19.61 -1.59
N ARG A 366 -13.27 -18.42 -0.98
CA ARG A 366 -12.29 -17.89 0.00
C ARG A 366 -12.96 -17.35 1.26
N MET A 367 -12.18 -17.19 2.33
CA MET A 367 -12.62 -16.68 3.63
C MET A 367 -11.47 -15.97 4.35
N PHE A 368 -11.79 -15.13 5.33
CA PHE A 368 -10.77 -14.61 6.24
C PHE A 368 -10.51 -15.57 7.40
N ARG A 369 -9.24 -15.68 7.78
CA ARG A 369 -8.78 -16.42 8.96
C ARG A 369 -8.00 -15.48 9.88
N ILE A 370 -8.43 -15.38 11.14
CA ILE A 370 -7.75 -14.55 12.13
C ILE A 370 -6.42 -15.20 12.55
N HIS A 371 -5.32 -14.46 12.44
CA HIS A 371 -4.03 -14.82 13.03
C HIS A 371 -3.98 -14.44 14.50
N TRP A 372 -4.25 -15.43 15.34
CA TRP A 372 -4.30 -15.27 16.80
C TRP A 372 -2.93 -15.16 17.48
N ASP A 373 -1.89 -15.75 16.90
CA ASP A 373 -0.58 -15.93 17.52
C ASP A 373 0.50 -15.03 16.89
N GLN A 374 0.30 -13.71 16.90
CA GLN A 374 1.28 -12.71 16.45
C GLN A 374 1.88 -11.98 17.65
N THR A 375 3.15 -12.26 17.99
CA THR A 375 3.78 -11.78 19.23
C THR A 375 3.89 -10.27 19.28
N ASP A 376 4.44 -9.65 18.25
CA ASP A 376 4.76 -8.21 18.25
C ASP A 376 3.51 -7.37 18.00
N LEU A 377 2.64 -7.79 17.06
CA LEU A 377 1.35 -7.15 16.84
C LEU A 377 0.44 -7.26 18.07
N GLY A 378 0.39 -8.43 18.69
CA GLY A 378 -0.41 -8.70 19.89
C GLY A 378 0.14 -8.07 21.16
N ALA A 379 1.38 -7.57 21.16
CA ALA A 379 1.98 -6.85 22.30
C ALA A 379 1.45 -5.41 22.42
N ILE A 380 0.96 -4.83 21.32
CA ILE A 380 0.42 -3.47 21.29
C ILE A 380 -1.00 -3.46 21.86
N GLN A 381 -1.13 -2.99 23.10
CA GLN A 381 -2.42 -2.87 23.79
C GLN A 381 -3.09 -1.52 23.49
N LYS A 382 -4.42 -1.45 23.65
CA LYS A 382 -5.23 -0.24 23.41
C LYS A 382 -5.03 0.30 21.99
N ALA A 383 -4.91 -0.60 21.02
CA ALA A 383 -4.82 -0.23 19.61
C ALA A 383 -6.16 0.37 19.16
N VAL A 384 -6.10 1.48 18.43
CA VAL A 384 -7.25 2.24 17.91
C VAL A 384 -7.37 2.08 16.40
N MET A 385 -6.23 1.96 15.70
CA MET A 385 -6.17 1.85 14.24
C MET A 385 -4.93 1.06 13.84
N ALA A 386 -5.01 0.31 12.75
CA ALA A 386 -3.88 -0.41 12.18
C ALA A 386 -4.02 -0.41 10.66
N THR A 387 -2.95 -0.08 9.94
CA THR A 387 -2.94 -0.04 8.47
C THR A 387 -1.65 -0.64 7.92
N PHE A 388 -1.71 -1.08 6.67
CA PHE A 388 -0.53 -1.47 5.91
C PHE A 388 0.23 -0.26 5.38
N PHE A 389 1.55 -0.38 5.29
CA PHE A 389 2.45 0.63 4.73
C PHE A 389 3.77 -0.03 4.30
N ASP A 390 4.28 0.25 3.10
CA ASP A 390 5.59 -0.25 2.64
C ASP A 390 6.69 0.72 3.11
N ILE A 391 7.25 0.47 4.31
CA ILE A 391 8.15 1.39 5.00
C ILE A 391 9.45 1.61 4.22
N TYR A 392 9.93 0.56 3.55
CA TYR A 392 11.24 0.51 2.90
C TYR A 392 11.18 0.64 1.38
N GLU A 393 10.00 0.88 0.81
CA GLU A 393 9.76 0.94 -0.63
C GLU A 393 10.26 -0.33 -1.35
N ASP A 394 10.15 -1.49 -0.68
CA ASP A 394 10.63 -2.78 -1.16
C ASP A 394 9.52 -3.70 -1.70
N GLY A 395 8.27 -3.23 -1.65
CA GLY A 395 7.08 -3.92 -2.11
C GLY A 395 6.48 -4.92 -1.12
N ILE A 396 7.08 -5.09 0.05
CA ILE A 396 6.51 -5.88 1.13
C ILE A 396 5.72 -4.92 2.03
N LEU A 397 4.45 -5.26 2.29
CA LEU A 397 3.63 -4.45 3.18
C LEU A 397 4.03 -4.72 4.64
N ASP A 398 4.48 -3.65 5.30
CA ASP A 398 4.67 -3.56 6.75
C ASP A 398 3.40 -3.01 7.42
N MET A 399 3.45 -2.76 8.73
CA MET A 399 2.27 -2.33 9.49
C MET A 399 2.55 -1.08 10.34
N LEU A 400 1.62 -0.14 10.31
CA LEU A 400 1.55 0.98 11.25
C LEU A 400 0.35 0.78 12.18
N ILE A 401 0.56 0.90 13.49
CA ILE A 401 -0.47 0.73 14.51
C ILE A 401 -0.50 1.98 15.39
N LEU A 402 -1.69 2.52 15.62
CA LEU A 402 -1.90 3.63 16.54
C LEU A 402 -2.52 3.10 17.84
N SER A 403 -1.93 3.45 18.99
CA SER A 403 -2.45 3.05 20.30
C SER A 403 -2.61 4.24 21.24
N GLU A 404 -3.52 4.13 22.20
CA GLU A 404 -3.59 5.09 23.29
C GLU A 404 -2.32 5.00 24.15
N ALA A 405 -1.77 6.15 24.56
CA ALA A 405 -0.61 6.24 25.45
C ALA A 405 -1.00 6.89 26.78
N GLU A 406 -0.56 6.31 27.90
CA GLU A 406 -0.90 6.83 29.23
C GLU A 406 -0.32 8.23 29.46
N GLY A 407 -1.19 9.17 29.86
CA GLY A 407 -0.80 10.56 30.15
C GLY A 407 -0.50 11.41 28.90
N LYS A 408 -0.86 10.93 27.70
CA LYS A 408 -0.76 11.67 26.43
C LYS A 408 -2.15 11.85 25.82
N SER A 409 -2.39 13.00 25.19
CA SER A 409 -3.60 13.25 24.40
C SER A 409 -3.51 12.60 23.02
N ASP A 410 -2.31 12.57 22.44
CA ASP A 410 -2.05 11.97 21.14
C ASP A 410 -1.83 10.47 21.23
N LEU A 411 -2.19 9.77 20.16
CA LEU A 411 -1.90 8.35 19.96
C LEU A 411 -0.39 8.14 19.77
N MET A 412 0.10 7.00 20.23
CA MET A 412 1.46 6.53 19.93
C MET A 412 1.43 5.76 18.62
N ILE A 413 2.36 6.11 17.73
CA ILE A 413 2.58 5.43 16.46
C ILE A 413 3.58 4.30 16.69
N HIS A 414 3.21 3.09 16.32
CA HIS A 414 4.06 1.91 16.30
C HIS A 414 4.26 1.47 14.85
N ALA A 415 5.48 1.08 14.49
CA ALA A 415 5.80 0.55 13.17
C ALA A 415 6.42 -0.83 13.30
N LEU A 416 5.78 -1.81 12.66
CA LEU A 416 6.18 -3.20 12.66
C LEU A 416 6.60 -3.59 11.24
N LYS A 417 7.90 -3.83 11.07
CA LYS A 417 8.47 -4.37 9.85
C LYS A 417 8.04 -5.82 9.66
N ASN A 418 7.57 -6.15 8.47
CA ASN A 418 7.28 -7.49 8.04
C ASN A 418 8.54 -8.17 7.51
N ASN A 419 9.17 -9.02 8.34
CA ASN A 419 10.34 -9.82 7.91
C ASN A 419 9.94 -11.03 7.06
N PHE A 420 9.00 -10.84 6.14
CA PHE A 420 8.55 -11.87 5.23
C PHE A 420 9.64 -12.16 4.19
N GLU A 421 10.52 -13.11 4.51
CA GLU A 421 11.55 -13.62 3.60
C GLU A 421 11.04 -14.78 2.75
N ALA A 422 9.94 -14.61 2.01
CA ALA A 422 9.53 -15.63 1.04
C ALA A 422 10.05 -15.28 -0.35
N ASP A 423 10.34 -16.32 -1.15
CA ASP A 423 10.54 -16.24 -2.60
C ASP A 423 9.21 -15.92 -3.33
N ALA A 424 8.45 -14.94 -2.83
CA ALA A 424 7.23 -14.45 -3.46
C ALA A 424 7.54 -13.18 -4.24
N TYR A 425 6.91 -13.05 -5.40
CA TYR A 425 7.11 -11.92 -6.27
C TYR A 425 5.97 -10.92 -6.11
N PHE A 426 6.26 -9.65 -6.36
CA PHE A 426 5.23 -8.61 -6.40
C PHE A 426 5.38 -7.73 -7.64
N VAL A 427 4.35 -6.95 -7.92
CA VAL A 427 4.46 -5.74 -8.74
C VAL A 427 3.84 -4.57 -7.97
N LYS A 428 4.55 -3.45 -7.94
CA LYS A 428 4.06 -2.20 -7.35
C LYS A 428 3.74 -1.23 -8.47
N VAL A 429 2.50 -0.78 -8.60
CA VAL A 429 2.06 0.11 -9.68
C VAL A 429 1.52 1.40 -9.11
N MET A 430 2.11 2.51 -9.54
CA MET A 430 1.66 3.87 -9.23
C MET A 430 1.25 4.56 -10.53
N VAL A 431 0.01 5.06 -10.58
CA VAL A 431 -0.50 5.80 -11.74
C VAL A 431 -0.54 7.28 -11.39
N LEU A 432 0.21 8.08 -12.15
CA LEU A 432 0.30 9.53 -11.93
C LEU A 432 -0.83 10.28 -12.65
N SER A 433 -1.03 11.55 -12.32
CA SER A 433 -2.03 12.41 -12.99
C SER A 433 -1.80 12.45 -14.50
N GLY A 434 -0.54 12.53 -14.93
CA GLY A 434 -0.18 12.54 -16.35
C GLY A 434 -0.47 13.88 -17.05
N LEU A 435 -0.69 14.98 -16.32
CA LEU A 435 -0.88 16.32 -16.90
C LEU A 435 0.37 16.82 -17.66
N CYS A 436 1.54 16.34 -17.25
CA CYS A 436 2.82 16.47 -17.93
C CYS A 436 3.63 15.16 -17.80
N SER A 437 4.78 15.08 -18.48
CA SER A 437 5.65 13.88 -18.45
C SER A 437 7.06 14.18 -17.96
N ASN A 438 7.84 14.95 -18.73
CA ASN A 438 9.21 15.34 -18.37
C ASN A 438 9.43 16.86 -18.39
N ALA A 439 8.52 17.63 -19.00
CA ALA A 439 8.60 19.09 -19.07
C ALA A 439 7.34 19.68 -18.44
N CYS A 440 7.33 19.70 -17.11
CA CYS A 440 6.24 20.23 -16.32
C CYS A 440 6.45 21.73 -16.05
N PRO A 441 5.40 22.48 -15.68
CA PRO A 441 5.55 23.83 -15.17
C PRO A 441 6.63 23.89 -14.07
N ASP A 442 7.41 24.97 -14.05
CA ASP A 442 8.46 25.22 -13.05
C ASP A 442 9.53 24.13 -12.91
N ASP A 443 9.72 23.30 -13.94
CA ASP A 443 10.69 22.19 -14.00
C ASP A 443 10.51 21.15 -12.88
N VAL A 444 9.26 21.00 -12.41
CA VAL A 444 8.93 20.05 -11.34
C VAL A 444 8.84 18.63 -11.89
N LYS A 445 9.10 17.64 -11.04
CA LYS A 445 8.95 16.23 -11.36
C LYS A 445 7.56 15.75 -10.93
N PRO A 446 6.75 15.14 -11.81
CA PRO A 446 5.37 14.82 -11.53
C PRO A 446 5.19 13.51 -10.74
N PHE A 447 6.14 13.13 -9.88
CA PHE A 447 6.10 11.85 -9.15
C PHE A 447 5.26 11.90 -7.88
N GLY A 448 5.09 13.09 -7.30
CA GLY A 448 4.41 13.30 -6.04
C GLY A 448 2.90 13.45 -6.10
N VAL A 449 2.20 12.89 -7.08
CA VAL A 449 0.75 13.13 -7.26
C VAL A 449 -0.09 11.88 -7.06
N ASN A 450 -0.96 11.92 -6.04
CA ASN A 450 -1.90 10.83 -5.74
C ASN A 450 -3.15 10.98 -6.61
N GLN A 451 -3.21 10.24 -7.72
CA GLN A 451 -4.37 10.29 -8.62
C GLN A 451 -5.49 9.34 -8.15
N PRO A 452 -6.72 9.82 -7.88
CA PRO A 452 -7.84 8.94 -7.58
C PRO A 452 -8.54 8.41 -8.84
N GLY A 453 -8.94 7.14 -8.81
CA GLY A 453 -9.73 6.50 -9.87
C GLY A 453 -8.98 5.62 -10.88
N PRO A 454 -7.65 5.65 -11.06
CA PRO A 454 -6.97 4.68 -11.91
C PRO A 454 -7.28 3.24 -11.50
N TYR A 455 -7.46 2.38 -12.51
CA TYR A 455 -7.69 0.95 -12.31
C TYR A 455 -6.55 0.16 -12.93
N VAL A 456 -5.99 -0.76 -12.16
CA VAL A 456 -4.87 -1.63 -12.56
C VAL A 456 -5.36 -3.07 -12.54
N MET A 457 -5.14 -3.78 -13.63
CA MET A 457 -5.44 -5.22 -13.73
C MET A 457 -4.25 -5.92 -14.37
N TYR A 458 -3.91 -7.10 -13.87
CA TYR A 458 -2.94 -7.96 -14.53
C TYR A 458 -3.47 -9.35 -14.78
N THR A 459 -2.81 -10.02 -15.71
CA THR A 459 -2.98 -11.43 -16.01
C THR A 459 -1.61 -12.09 -16.10
N THR A 460 -1.45 -13.22 -15.43
CA THR A 460 -0.23 -14.04 -15.45
C THR A 460 -0.60 -15.52 -15.39
N ALA A 461 0.30 -16.41 -15.78
CA ALA A 461 0.14 -17.85 -15.59
C ALA A 461 0.80 -18.32 -14.27
N ASP A 462 0.11 -19.18 -13.52
CA ASP A 462 0.69 -19.86 -12.37
C ASP A 462 1.69 -20.97 -12.80
N SER A 463 2.32 -21.64 -11.83
CA SER A 463 3.26 -22.74 -12.10
C SER A 463 2.65 -23.95 -12.82
N ASN A 464 1.32 -24.08 -12.78
CA ASN A 464 0.57 -25.14 -13.47
C ASN A 464 0.06 -24.69 -14.85
N GLY A 465 0.28 -23.42 -15.22
CA GLY A 465 -0.20 -22.81 -16.46
C GLY A 465 -1.65 -22.30 -16.42
N TYR A 466 -2.28 -22.24 -15.25
CA TYR A 466 -3.59 -21.62 -15.09
C TYR A 466 -3.45 -20.10 -15.07
N LEU A 467 -4.39 -19.42 -15.73
CA LEU A 467 -4.46 -17.97 -15.70
C LEU A 467 -4.87 -17.49 -14.30
N LYS A 468 -4.07 -16.58 -13.76
CA LYS A 468 -4.33 -15.81 -12.55
C LYS A 468 -4.56 -14.36 -12.97
N ASN A 469 -5.68 -13.80 -12.51
CA ASN A 469 -5.93 -12.38 -12.61
C ASN A 469 -5.75 -11.77 -11.22
N ALA A 470 -5.40 -10.50 -11.17
CA ALA A 470 -5.86 -9.69 -10.06
C ALA A 470 -6.02 -8.24 -10.49
N SER A 471 -6.73 -7.49 -9.67
CA SER A 471 -7.02 -6.09 -9.94
C SER A 471 -7.06 -5.25 -8.68
N ALA A 472 -6.75 -3.96 -8.84
CA ALA A 472 -6.82 -2.98 -7.77
C ALA A 472 -7.13 -1.58 -8.34
N GLY A 473 -7.89 -0.80 -7.58
CA GLY A 473 -8.07 0.63 -7.84
C GLY A 473 -7.10 1.47 -7.02
N GLN A 474 -6.62 2.58 -7.60
CA GLN A 474 -5.91 3.62 -6.86
C GLN A 474 -6.94 4.62 -6.32
N LEU A 475 -7.19 4.56 -5.01
CA LEU A 475 -8.23 5.33 -4.32
C LEU A 475 -7.67 6.59 -3.67
N SER A 476 -8.53 7.59 -3.44
CA SER A 476 -8.16 8.71 -2.57
C SER A 476 -8.17 8.30 -1.10
N GLN A 477 -7.45 9.06 -0.28
CA GLN A 477 -7.41 8.89 1.18
C GLN A 477 -8.47 9.71 1.91
N SER A 478 -9.50 10.13 1.18
CA SER A 478 -10.59 10.91 1.71
C SER A 478 -11.53 10.05 2.57
N ALA A 479 -12.36 10.73 3.38
CA ALA A 479 -13.38 10.15 4.25
C ALA A 479 -12.88 9.21 5.37
N HIS A 480 -12.64 9.79 6.55
CA HIS A 480 -12.50 9.10 7.85
C HIS A 480 -11.31 8.15 7.97
N PHE A 481 -10.11 8.64 7.69
CA PHE A 481 -8.85 7.89 7.82
C PHE A 481 -8.86 6.56 7.05
N SER A 482 -9.28 6.61 5.79
CA SER A 482 -9.25 5.43 4.91
C SER A 482 -7.84 4.87 4.69
N LEU A 483 -6.80 5.71 4.84
CA LEU A 483 -5.37 5.35 4.82
C LEU A 483 -4.98 4.47 3.62
N GLN A 484 -5.57 4.77 2.46
CA GLN A 484 -5.24 4.14 1.19
C GLN A 484 -3.80 4.47 0.78
N LEU A 485 -3.08 3.48 0.25
CA LEU A 485 -1.73 3.72 -0.27
C LEU A 485 -1.80 4.50 -1.60
N PRO A 486 -0.81 5.36 -1.90
CA PRO A 486 -0.79 6.14 -3.14
C PRO A 486 -0.43 5.31 -4.39
N TYR A 487 -0.38 3.99 -4.24
CA TYR A 487 -0.04 3.00 -5.25
C TYR A 487 -0.75 1.70 -4.92
N THR A 488 -0.71 0.77 -5.86
CA THR A 488 -1.20 -0.59 -5.68
C THR A 488 -0.02 -1.56 -5.56
N VAL A 489 -0.08 -2.48 -4.60
CA VAL A 489 0.86 -3.60 -4.49
C VAL A 489 0.09 -4.87 -4.73
N LEU A 490 0.58 -5.70 -5.63
CA LEU A 490 -0.07 -6.93 -6.03
C LEU A 490 0.92 -8.08 -5.91
N GLY A 491 0.61 -9.05 -5.05
CA GLY A 491 1.38 -10.29 -4.95
C GLY A 491 1.15 -11.21 -6.13
N LEU A 492 2.22 -11.85 -6.56
CA LEU A 492 2.23 -12.77 -7.70
C LEU A 492 2.49 -14.21 -7.26
N GLY A 493 2.71 -14.43 -5.97
CA GLY A 493 3.12 -15.72 -5.42
C GLY A 493 4.54 -16.11 -5.86
N ARG A 494 4.86 -17.41 -5.73
CA ARG A 494 6.25 -17.91 -5.84
C ARG A 494 6.73 -18.24 -7.25
N SER A 495 5.90 -18.10 -8.27
CA SER A 495 6.17 -18.69 -9.60
C SER A 495 5.85 -17.79 -10.77
N ALA A 496 6.00 -16.48 -10.60
CA ALA A 496 5.89 -15.53 -11.69
C ALA A 496 7.28 -15.27 -12.31
N ASN A 497 7.46 -15.69 -13.57
CA ASN A 497 8.66 -15.32 -14.34
C ASN A 497 8.53 -13.91 -14.94
N PHE A 498 7.32 -13.57 -15.37
CA PHE A 498 6.92 -12.26 -15.88
C PHE A 498 5.39 -12.15 -15.79
N LEU A 499 4.87 -10.92 -15.81
CA LEU A 499 3.45 -10.69 -16.03
C LEU A 499 3.19 -10.67 -17.53
N ASP A 500 2.23 -11.48 -17.98
CA ASP A 500 1.87 -11.56 -19.40
C ASP A 500 1.28 -10.23 -19.86
N HIS A 501 0.31 -9.72 -19.10
CA HIS A 501 -0.42 -8.49 -19.39
C HIS A 501 -0.61 -7.65 -18.14
N LEU A 502 -0.35 -6.35 -18.26
CA LEU A 502 -0.70 -5.33 -17.28
C LEU A 502 -1.51 -4.25 -17.99
N PHE A 503 -2.74 -4.07 -17.55
CA PHE A 503 -3.66 -3.05 -18.04
C PHE A 503 -3.78 -1.93 -17.02
N VAL A 504 -3.74 -0.69 -17.50
CA VAL A 504 -4.08 0.50 -16.70
C VAL A 504 -5.16 1.28 -17.40
N GLY A 505 -6.24 1.57 -16.68
CA GLY A 505 -7.32 2.45 -17.05
C GLY A 505 -7.31 3.73 -16.23
N ILE A 506 -7.82 4.82 -16.80
CA ILE A 506 -8.04 6.09 -16.11
C ILE A 506 -9.45 6.63 -16.41
N PRO A 507 -10.00 7.51 -15.56
CA PRO A 507 -11.33 8.08 -15.75
C PRO A 507 -11.53 8.73 -17.13
N ARG A 508 -12.75 8.60 -17.68
CA ARG A 508 -13.15 9.15 -18.98
C ARG A 508 -13.71 10.55 -18.86
N ARG A 509 -13.49 11.38 -19.88
CA ARG A 509 -14.11 12.71 -19.96
C ARG A 509 -15.54 12.63 -20.49
N PRO A 510 -16.43 13.55 -20.10
CA PRO A 510 -17.78 13.65 -20.66
C PRO A 510 -17.77 13.70 -22.20
N GLY A 511 -18.51 12.77 -22.82
CA GLY A 511 -18.63 12.64 -24.27
C GLY A 511 -17.58 11.75 -24.95
N GLU A 512 -16.60 11.21 -24.20
CA GLU A 512 -15.67 10.21 -24.73
C GLU A 512 -16.26 8.81 -24.64
N THR A 513 -16.44 8.17 -25.80
CA THR A 513 -16.94 6.78 -25.89
C THR A 513 -15.81 5.74 -25.84
N GLU A 514 -14.58 6.14 -26.13
CA GLU A 514 -13.42 5.24 -26.09
C GLU A 514 -12.85 5.15 -24.68
N THR A 515 -12.62 3.93 -24.21
CA THR A 515 -11.95 3.69 -22.93
C THR A 515 -10.50 4.18 -22.98
N ARG A 516 -10.10 5.01 -22.01
CA ARG A 516 -8.71 5.43 -21.82
C ARG A 516 -7.95 4.34 -21.07
N LYS A 517 -7.47 3.33 -21.81
CA LYS A 517 -6.64 2.26 -21.26
C LYS A 517 -5.44 1.92 -22.12
N HIS A 518 -4.36 1.51 -21.48
CA HIS A 518 -3.17 0.98 -22.14
C HIS A 518 -2.74 -0.35 -21.52
N GLU A 519 -2.03 -1.14 -22.33
CA GLU A 519 -1.57 -2.49 -22.01
C GLU A 519 -0.05 -2.53 -22.17
N TRP A 520 0.62 -3.06 -21.16
CA TRP A 520 2.02 -3.44 -21.22
C TRP A 520 2.15 -4.95 -21.06
N THR A 521 3.12 -5.53 -21.74
CA THR A 521 3.36 -6.98 -21.73
C THR A 521 4.75 -7.30 -21.20
N ALA A 522 4.93 -8.50 -20.65
CA ALA A 522 6.22 -9.00 -20.16
C ALA A 522 6.86 -8.09 -19.11
N ILE A 523 6.08 -7.69 -18.10
CA ILE A 523 6.59 -6.90 -16.97
C ILE A 523 7.41 -7.81 -16.05
N ILE A 524 8.57 -7.30 -15.63
CA ILE A 524 9.50 -8.01 -14.75
C ILE A 524 8.96 -7.94 -13.31
N PRO A 525 8.82 -9.06 -12.59
CA PRO A 525 8.41 -9.06 -11.18
C PRO A 525 9.46 -8.40 -10.27
N ASN A 526 9.10 -8.11 -9.01
CA ASN A 526 9.93 -7.37 -8.04
C ASN A 526 10.37 -6.02 -8.60
N SER A 527 9.39 -5.30 -9.15
CA SER A 527 9.61 -4.00 -9.74
C SER A 527 8.52 -3.03 -9.33
N GLN A 528 8.91 -1.77 -9.28
CA GLN A 528 8.01 -0.65 -9.17
C GLN A 528 7.81 -0.06 -10.57
N LEU A 529 6.56 0.01 -11.00
CA LEU A 529 6.15 0.59 -12.25
C LEU A 529 5.43 1.92 -11.99
N ILE A 530 6.02 3.01 -12.47
CA ILE A 530 5.39 4.33 -12.45
C ILE A 530 4.78 4.59 -13.83
N VAL A 531 3.47 4.62 -13.90
CA VAL A 531 2.70 4.81 -15.13
C VAL A 531 2.37 6.30 -15.29
N ILE A 532 2.76 6.85 -16.44
CA ILE A 532 2.53 8.24 -16.81
C ILE A 532 1.56 8.25 -17.99
N PRO A 533 0.26 8.51 -17.78
CA PRO A 533 -0.76 8.47 -18.82
C PRO A 533 -0.73 9.68 -19.77
N PHE A 534 0.44 10.14 -20.22
CA PHE A 534 0.57 11.31 -21.07
C PHE A 534 0.88 10.96 -22.54
N PRO A 535 0.21 11.58 -23.54
CA PRO A 535 -1.00 12.39 -23.43
C PRO A 535 -2.24 11.55 -23.10
N HIS A 536 -3.13 12.09 -22.27
CA HIS A 536 -4.38 11.47 -21.78
C HIS A 536 -5.27 10.84 -22.84
N ASN A 537 -5.40 11.50 -23.99
CA ASN A 537 -6.27 11.10 -25.09
C ASN A 537 -5.64 10.08 -26.05
N THR A 538 -4.38 9.71 -25.86
CA THR A 538 -3.68 8.78 -26.75
C THR A 538 -3.03 7.66 -25.93
N PRO A 539 -3.81 6.66 -25.46
CA PRO A 539 -3.28 5.61 -24.58
C PRO A 539 -2.04 4.87 -25.10
N ARG A 540 -1.94 4.70 -26.42
CA ARG A 540 -0.77 4.07 -27.06
C ARG A 540 0.56 4.82 -26.89
N ARG A 541 0.53 6.09 -26.46
CA ARG A 541 1.72 6.92 -26.23
C ARG A 541 2.09 7.01 -24.75
N TRP A 542 1.28 6.44 -23.87
CA TRP A 542 1.58 6.41 -22.45
C TRP A 542 2.90 5.70 -22.21
N SER A 543 3.58 6.11 -21.15
CA SER A 543 4.89 5.58 -20.80
C SER A 543 4.85 5.00 -19.40
N ALA A 544 5.65 3.97 -19.17
CA ALA A 544 5.83 3.41 -17.84
C ALA A 544 7.33 3.32 -17.55
N LYS A 545 7.73 3.81 -16.37
CA LYS A 545 9.11 3.77 -15.88
C LYS A 545 9.22 2.60 -14.91
N LEU A 546 10.09 1.65 -15.24
CA LEU A 546 10.35 0.47 -14.43
C LEU A 546 11.57 0.70 -13.54
N TYR A 547 11.39 0.55 -12.24
CA TYR A 547 12.45 0.55 -11.25
C TYR A 547 12.56 -0.84 -10.64
N LEU A 548 13.77 -1.39 -10.65
CA LEU A 548 14.03 -2.71 -10.08
C LEU A 548 14.45 -2.54 -8.64
N THR A 549 13.82 -3.25 -7.72
CA THR A 549 14.30 -3.33 -6.34
C THR A 549 15.52 -4.27 -6.32
N PRO A 550 16.73 -3.76 -6.00
CA PRO A 550 17.91 -4.61 -6.00
C PRO A 550 17.83 -5.58 -4.82
N SER A 551 17.72 -6.88 -5.10
CA SER A 551 17.82 -7.91 -4.04
C SER A 551 19.22 -7.86 -3.39
N ASN A 552 19.28 -7.98 -2.06
CA ASN A 552 20.54 -8.11 -1.30
C ASN A 552 21.44 -9.25 -1.83
N SER A 553 20.83 -10.25 -2.47
CA SER A 553 21.52 -11.36 -3.12
C SER A 553 22.35 -10.94 -4.35
N VAL A 554 22.06 -9.81 -4.99
CA VAL A 554 22.83 -9.32 -6.15
C VAL A 554 24.25 -8.95 -5.73
N LEU A 555 24.43 -8.31 -4.57
CA LEU A 555 25.75 -7.97 -4.07
C LEU A 555 26.52 -9.23 -3.65
N LEU A 556 25.87 -10.16 -2.96
CA LEU A 556 26.47 -11.43 -2.54
C LEU A 556 26.88 -12.30 -3.74
N THR A 557 26.05 -12.38 -4.77
CA THR A 557 26.37 -13.10 -6.02
C THR A 557 27.49 -12.43 -6.78
N ALA A 558 27.56 -11.09 -6.81
CA ALA A 558 28.68 -10.37 -7.39
C ALA A 558 30.00 -10.65 -6.63
N ILE A 559 29.97 -10.61 -5.30
CA ILE A 559 31.13 -10.96 -4.45
C ILE A 559 31.56 -12.41 -4.69
N ALA A 560 30.60 -13.35 -4.73
CA ALA A 560 30.87 -14.75 -5.00
C ALA A 560 31.48 -14.96 -6.40
N LEU A 561 30.93 -14.30 -7.43
CA LEU A 561 31.44 -14.35 -8.80
C LEU A 561 32.86 -13.81 -8.89
N ILE A 562 33.15 -12.66 -8.25
CA ILE A 562 34.50 -12.10 -8.15
C ILE A 562 35.43 -13.09 -7.45
N GLY A 563 34.99 -13.70 -6.35
CA GLY A 563 35.74 -14.72 -5.62
C GLY A 563 36.11 -15.92 -6.49
N VAL A 564 35.15 -16.43 -7.28
CA VAL A 564 35.38 -17.54 -8.23
C VAL A 564 36.34 -17.13 -9.34
N CYS A 565 36.18 -15.94 -9.92
CA CYS A 565 37.09 -15.43 -10.94
C CYS A 565 38.53 -15.29 -10.44
N VAL A 566 38.73 -14.73 -9.23
CA VAL A 566 40.06 -14.62 -8.61
C VAL A 566 40.64 -16.00 -8.33
N PHE A 567 39.84 -16.94 -7.82
CA PHE A 567 40.29 -18.30 -7.57
C PHE A 567 40.77 -19.01 -8.85
N ILE A 568 40.03 -18.87 -9.95
CA ILE A 568 40.43 -19.40 -11.27
C ILE A 568 41.72 -18.74 -11.76
N LEU A 569 41.85 -17.41 -11.64
CA LEU A 569 43.07 -16.70 -12.04
C LEU A 569 44.31 -17.15 -11.25
N VAL A 570 44.17 -17.44 -9.95
CA VAL A 570 45.25 -17.98 -9.13
C VAL A 570 45.67 -19.37 -9.62
N ILE A 571 44.72 -20.25 -9.94
CA ILE A 571 45.02 -21.58 -10.50
C ILE A 571 45.75 -21.44 -11.84
N ILE A 572 45.26 -20.58 -12.74
CA ILE A 572 45.91 -20.31 -14.04
C ILE A 572 47.33 -19.79 -13.81
N GLY A 573 47.52 -18.84 -12.89
CA GLY A 573 48.85 -18.31 -12.56
C GLY A 573 49.82 -19.37 -12.03
N ILE A 574 49.36 -20.26 -11.15
CA ILE A 574 50.17 -21.38 -10.63
C ILE A 574 50.54 -22.36 -11.75
N LEU A 575 49.59 -22.70 -12.61
CA LEU A 575 49.82 -23.60 -13.74
C LEU A 575 50.81 -22.98 -14.75
N HIS A 576 50.63 -21.71 -15.09
CA HIS A 576 51.52 -20.99 -16.00
C HIS A 576 52.94 -20.84 -15.42
N TRP A 577 53.07 -20.62 -14.11
CA TRP A 577 54.38 -20.60 -13.47
C TRP A 577 55.07 -21.98 -13.47
N LYS A 578 54.30 -23.06 -13.27
CA LYS A 578 54.82 -24.42 -13.39
C LYS A 578 55.26 -24.75 -14.81
N GLU A 579 54.48 -24.36 -15.81
CA GLU A 579 54.79 -24.52 -17.23
C GLU A 579 56.08 -23.76 -17.59
N LYS A 580 56.16 -22.48 -17.25
CA LYS A 580 57.38 -21.67 -17.47
C LYS A 580 58.62 -22.28 -16.82
N LYS A 581 58.48 -22.87 -15.63
CA LYS A 581 59.58 -23.54 -14.94
C LYS A 581 59.97 -24.87 -15.60
N ALA A 582 59.04 -25.56 -16.26
CA ALA A 582 59.34 -26.75 -17.05
C ALA A 582 60.09 -26.38 -18.33
N ASP A 583 59.62 -25.37 -19.06
CA ASP A 583 60.28 -24.84 -20.26
C ASP A 583 61.71 -24.35 -19.97
N ASP A 584 61.91 -23.64 -18.85
CA ASP A 584 63.24 -23.19 -18.43
C ASP A 584 64.18 -24.37 -18.09
N ARG A 585 63.65 -25.51 -17.63
CA ARG A 585 64.44 -26.73 -17.39
C ARG A 585 64.80 -27.43 -18.70
N GLU A 586 63.86 -27.53 -19.63
CA GLU A 586 64.10 -28.11 -20.96
C GLU A 586 65.16 -27.32 -21.73
N LYS A 587 65.04 -25.99 -21.77
CA LYS A 587 66.05 -25.11 -22.40
C LYS A 587 67.45 -25.29 -21.81
N ARG A 588 67.57 -25.49 -20.49
CA ARG A 588 68.85 -25.78 -19.84
C ARG A 588 69.39 -27.16 -20.21
N GLN A 589 68.54 -28.17 -20.35
CA GLN A 589 68.94 -29.51 -20.79
C GLN A 589 69.42 -29.50 -22.25
N GLU A 590 68.74 -28.78 -23.13
CA GLU A 590 69.18 -28.59 -24.52
C GLU A 590 70.52 -27.86 -24.60
N ALA A 591 70.72 -26.80 -23.82
CA ALA A 591 71.99 -26.08 -23.75
C ALA A 591 73.17 -26.96 -23.27
N HIS A 592 72.94 -27.90 -22.36
CA HIS A 592 73.96 -28.87 -21.94
C HIS A 592 74.24 -29.95 -23.00
N ARG A 593 73.29 -30.24 -23.88
CA ARG A 593 73.46 -31.22 -24.97
C ARG A 593 74.41 -30.69 -26.05
N PHE A 594 74.44 -29.38 -26.28
CA PHE A 594 75.35 -28.74 -27.24
C PHE A 594 76.84 -28.75 -26.85
N HIS A 595 77.20 -29.06 -25.60
CA HIS A 595 78.60 -29.12 -25.17
C HIS A 595 79.30 -30.48 -25.38
N PHE A 596 78.58 -31.52 -25.81
CA PHE A 596 79.17 -32.85 -26.08
C PHE A 596 79.39 -33.16 -27.57
N ASP A 597 78.83 -32.39 -28.50
CA ASP A 597 79.09 -32.54 -29.95
C ASP A 597 80.34 -31.75 -30.43
N ALA A 598 81.03 -31.05 -29.52
CA ALA A 598 82.23 -30.27 -29.83
C ALA A 598 83.52 -30.82 -29.18
N MET A 599 83.53 -32.10 -28.76
CA MET A 599 84.72 -32.77 -28.22
C MET A 599 85.07 -34.04 -28.99
#